data_AF-A0A1Q7ZBX5-F1
#
_entry.id   AF-A0A1Q7ZBX5-F1
#
_cell.length_a   1.000
_cell.length_b   1.000
_cell.length_c   1.000
_cell.angle_alpha   90.00
_cell.angle_beta   90.00
_cell.angle_gamma   90.00
#
_symmetry.space_group_name_H-M   'P 1'
#
loop_
_entity.id
_entity.type
_entity.pdbx_description
1 polymer ?
#
loop_
_entity_poly.entity_id
_entity_poly.type
_entity_poly.pdbx_seq_one_letter_code
_entity_poly.pdbx_strand_id
1 'polypeptide(L)'
;MALWNSKLAQRLSHIVLPCLLGSAALRAQESATLRGVVTDKSSGKAVVDAQIIMLEDTRSASSDSSGRYEISGLRPGASKLVVRAVGFPPLRVDVELIAGKTTDRAIQLDSTDAGRLASAQSLPAVSVSAPATPFNYRLADFERRRQTGRGQYLTEDEITKSGAYNIADAVKTMRGVNYECGGGAGCYVRMARAPMRCLPEFIVDGQVMNDFGPVTPIRDIVGLEVYTGPTEVPGEYAGRYAGCGVIVVWTRSGPTRKRK
;
A
#
# COMPACT_ATOMS: atom_id res chain seq x y z
N MET A 1 0.76 12.89 78.92
CA MET A 1 1.01 11.67 79.73
C MET A 1 -0.23 10.81 79.58
N ALA A 2 -0.29 9.96 78.55
CA ALA A 2 0.27 8.62 78.49
C ALA A 2 -0.45 7.63 79.42
N LEU A 3 -0.56 6.39 78.92
CA LEU A 3 -0.92 5.14 79.60
C LEU A 3 -2.40 4.75 79.44
N TRP A 4 -2.77 4.03 78.36
CA TRP A 4 -2.59 2.58 78.17
C TRP A 4 -3.40 1.79 79.20
N ASN A 5 -4.47 1.14 78.75
CA ASN A 5 -4.96 -0.04 79.48
C ASN A 5 -5.45 -1.13 78.54
N SER A 6 -5.06 -2.33 78.93
CA SER A 6 -5.04 -3.58 78.19
C SER A 6 -6.21 -4.49 78.57
N LYS A 7 -6.63 -5.33 77.62
CA LYS A 7 -6.86 -6.78 77.73
C LYS A 7 -8.18 -7.26 77.12
N LEU A 8 -7.99 -8.34 76.36
CA LEU A 8 -8.93 -9.28 75.80
C LEU A 8 -10.08 -9.66 76.73
N ALA A 9 -11.27 -9.79 76.15
CA ALA A 9 -12.23 -10.81 76.53
C ALA A 9 -12.84 -11.42 75.26
N GLN A 10 -12.57 -12.71 75.07
CA GLN A 10 -13.18 -13.57 74.07
C GLN A 10 -14.66 -13.78 74.40
N ARG A 11 -15.51 -13.94 73.36
CA ARG A 11 -16.34 -15.13 73.08
C ARG A 11 -17.58 -14.75 72.26
N LEU A 12 -17.81 -15.49 71.18
CA LEU A 12 -19.05 -16.19 70.80
C LEU A 12 -19.23 -16.23 69.28
N SER A 13 -19.19 -17.46 68.77
CA SER A 13 -19.55 -17.86 67.43
C SER A 13 -20.95 -17.38 67.05
N HIS A 14 -21.07 -16.75 65.88
CA HIS A 14 -22.20 -17.00 64.99
C HIS A 14 -21.67 -17.11 63.55
N ILE A 15 -21.74 -18.34 63.06
CA ILE A 15 -21.63 -18.71 61.65
C ILE A 15 -22.81 -18.04 60.93
N VAL A 16 -22.51 -17.10 60.03
CA VAL A 16 -23.43 -16.66 58.99
C VAL A 16 -22.73 -16.90 57.67
N LEU A 17 -23.11 -17.99 57.02
CA LEU A 17 -22.70 -18.36 55.68
C LEU A 17 -23.41 -17.41 54.69
N PRO A 18 -22.71 -16.49 54.00
CA PRO A 18 -23.33 -15.76 52.91
C PRO A 18 -23.33 -16.69 51.70
N CYS A 19 -24.49 -17.29 51.43
CA CYS A 19 -24.81 -17.90 50.15
C CYS A 19 -24.85 -16.80 49.08
N LEU A 20 -23.67 -16.38 48.61
CA LEU A 20 -23.53 -15.57 47.41
C LEU A 20 -23.73 -16.50 46.20
N LEU A 21 -25.00 -16.84 45.94
CA LEU A 21 -25.47 -17.20 44.62
C LEU A 21 -25.32 -15.94 43.73
N GLY A 22 -24.07 -15.66 43.34
CA GLY A 22 -23.80 -14.71 42.28
C GLY A 22 -24.51 -15.22 41.04
N SER A 23 -25.49 -14.45 40.58
CA SER A 23 -26.27 -14.73 39.38
C SER A 23 -25.33 -14.85 38.19
N ALA A 24 -24.90 -16.07 37.86
CA ALA A 24 -24.30 -16.41 36.58
C ALA A 24 -25.42 -16.52 35.54
N ALA A 25 -26.12 -15.42 35.30
CA ALA A 25 -27.07 -15.33 34.20
C ALA A 25 -26.95 -13.95 33.56
N LEU A 26 -26.82 -13.98 32.23
CA LEU A 26 -26.93 -12.86 31.30
C LEU A 26 -25.71 -11.94 31.16
N ARG A 27 -24.66 -12.48 30.55
CA ARG A 27 -24.09 -11.86 29.34
C ARG A 27 -23.93 -12.89 28.22
N ALA A 28 -25.03 -13.58 27.87
CA ALA A 28 -25.23 -13.87 26.47
C ALA A 28 -25.49 -12.49 25.84
N GLN A 29 -24.43 -11.82 25.40
CA GLN A 29 -24.57 -10.74 24.45
C GLN A 29 -25.17 -11.42 23.23
N GLU A 30 -26.50 -11.35 23.12
CA GLU A 30 -27.32 -12.17 22.22
C GLU A 30 -26.72 -12.07 20.82
N SER A 31 -25.96 -13.09 20.46
CA SER A 31 -25.28 -13.09 19.17
C SER A 31 -26.30 -13.39 18.09
N ALA A 32 -26.04 -12.89 16.90
CA ALA A 32 -26.82 -13.23 15.73
C ALA A 32 -26.16 -14.39 15.00
N THR A 33 -26.98 -15.17 14.29
CA THR A 33 -26.51 -16.18 13.35
C THR A 33 -26.96 -15.77 11.95
N LEU A 34 -26.08 -15.90 10.96
CA LEU A 34 -26.42 -15.70 9.55
C LEU A 34 -26.26 -17.04 8.83
N ARG A 35 -27.27 -17.47 8.08
CA ARG A 35 -27.16 -18.67 7.24
C ARG A 35 -27.82 -18.45 5.88
N GLY A 36 -27.49 -19.31 4.93
CA GLY A 36 -28.16 -19.30 3.64
C GLY A 36 -27.51 -20.24 2.63
N VAL A 37 -27.81 -20.01 1.36
CA VAL A 37 -27.26 -20.74 0.21
C VAL A 37 -26.65 -19.75 -0.77
N VAL A 38 -25.48 -20.09 -1.32
CA VAL A 38 -24.84 -19.37 -2.43
C VAL A 38 -25.11 -20.12 -3.73
N THR A 39 -25.72 -19.44 -4.70
CA THR A 39 -26.02 -19.99 -6.03
C THR A 39 -25.51 -19.10 -7.14
N ASP A 40 -25.17 -19.69 -8.28
CA ASP A 40 -24.89 -18.97 -9.51
C ASP A 40 -26.21 -18.54 -10.16
N LYS A 41 -26.37 -17.24 -10.39
CA LYS A 41 -27.55 -16.65 -11.01
C LYS A 41 -27.74 -17.12 -12.45
N SER A 42 -26.65 -17.41 -13.18
CA SER A 42 -26.73 -17.80 -14.59
C SER A 42 -27.15 -19.27 -14.78
N SER A 43 -26.62 -20.15 -13.95
CA SER A 43 -26.83 -21.60 -14.06
C SER A 43 -27.81 -22.18 -13.03
N GLY A 44 -28.16 -21.41 -12.00
CA GLY A 44 -28.97 -21.86 -10.86
C GLY A 44 -28.25 -22.85 -9.93
N LYS A 45 -26.99 -23.19 -10.21
CA LYS A 45 -26.23 -24.21 -9.46
C LYS A 45 -25.72 -23.65 -8.14
N ALA A 46 -25.57 -24.53 -7.15
CA ALA A 46 -24.89 -24.19 -5.90
C ALA A 46 -23.41 -23.83 -6.16
N VAL A 47 -22.91 -22.82 -5.46
CA VAL A 47 -21.50 -22.41 -5.51
C VAL A 47 -20.77 -23.00 -4.32
N VAL A 48 -19.83 -23.89 -4.59
CA VAL A 48 -18.92 -24.51 -3.62
C VAL A 48 -17.78 -23.56 -3.25
N ASP A 49 -17.33 -23.64 -1.99
CA ASP A 49 -16.18 -22.89 -1.47
C ASP A 49 -16.28 -21.37 -1.68
N ALA A 50 -17.50 -20.84 -1.77
CA ALA A 50 -17.71 -19.41 -1.72
C ALA A 50 -17.38 -18.92 -0.31
N GLN A 51 -16.48 -17.96 -0.20
CA GLN A 51 -16.08 -17.37 1.07
C GLN A 51 -17.03 -16.20 1.41
N ILE A 52 -17.71 -16.29 2.55
CA ILE A 52 -18.56 -15.24 3.11
C ILE A 52 -17.77 -14.55 4.22
N ILE A 53 -17.39 -13.30 4.01
CA ILE A 53 -16.53 -12.52 4.91
C ILE A 53 -17.34 -11.35 5.47
N MET A 54 -17.41 -11.21 6.79
CA MET A 54 -17.96 -10.02 7.43
C MET A 54 -16.92 -8.88 7.41
N LEU A 55 -17.31 -7.67 7.00
CA LEU A 55 -16.36 -6.54 6.94
C LEU A 55 -16.10 -5.88 8.30
N GLU A 56 -17.06 -5.96 9.21
CA GLU A 56 -17.03 -5.31 10.53
C GLU A 56 -16.82 -6.30 11.68
N ASP A 57 -16.66 -7.59 11.36
CA ASP A 57 -16.40 -8.69 12.28
C ASP A 57 -15.23 -9.53 11.72
N THR A 58 -14.52 -10.27 12.56
CA THR A 58 -13.40 -11.13 12.12
C THR A 58 -13.88 -12.50 11.65
N ARG A 59 -15.19 -12.77 11.70
CA ARG A 59 -15.79 -14.05 11.33
C ARG A 59 -16.03 -14.17 9.82
N SER A 60 -15.86 -15.40 9.34
CA SER A 60 -16.15 -15.80 7.97
C SER A 60 -16.57 -17.26 7.93
N ALA A 61 -17.27 -17.67 6.87
CA ALA A 61 -17.53 -19.07 6.56
C ALA A 61 -17.29 -19.35 5.07
N SER A 62 -17.17 -20.63 4.73
CA SER A 62 -17.19 -21.10 3.34
C SER A 62 -18.46 -21.90 3.09
N SER A 63 -19.00 -21.81 1.87
CA SER A 63 -20.15 -22.63 1.48
C SER A 63 -19.76 -24.09 1.23
N ASP A 64 -20.65 -25.03 1.60
CA ASP A 64 -20.47 -26.47 1.43
C ASP A 64 -20.72 -26.95 -0.02
N SER A 65 -20.68 -28.27 -0.24
CA SER A 65 -20.96 -28.92 -1.54
C SER A 65 -22.33 -28.61 -2.15
N SER A 66 -23.27 -28.15 -1.32
CA SER A 66 -24.62 -27.74 -1.71
C SER A 66 -24.81 -26.22 -1.68
N GLY A 67 -23.73 -25.46 -1.47
CA GLY A 67 -23.74 -24.01 -1.40
C GLY A 67 -24.21 -23.45 -0.06
N ARG A 68 -24.48 -24.27 0.95
CA ARG A 68 -24.95 -23.80 2.26
C ARG A 68 -23.81 -23.20 3.07
N TYR A 69 -24.09 -22.12 3.78
CA TYR A 69 -23.16 -21.49 4.72
C TYR A 69 -23.88 -21.10 6.01
N GLU A 70 -23.13 -21.05 7.11
CA GLU A 70 -23.59 -20.57 8.41
C GLU A 70 -22.44 -19.85 9.15
N ILE A 71 -22.74 -18.69 9.73
CA ILE A 71 -21.84 -17.92 10.59
C ILE A 71 -22.59 -17.59 11.87
N SER A 72 -22.14 -18.14 12.99
CA SER A 72 -22.71 -17.89 14.31
C SER A 72 -21.83 -16.93 15.13
N GLY A 73 -22.40 -16.38 16.20
CA GLY A 73 -21.65 -15.51 17.11
C GLY A 73 -21.48 -14.07 16.61
N LEU A 74 -22.22 -13.66 15.59
CA LEU A 74 -22.10 -12.32 15.00
C LEU A 74 -22.63 -11.24 15.93
N ARG A 75 -22.06 -10.04 15.84
CA ARG A 75 -22.58 -8.86 16.53
C ARG A 75 -23.90 -8.43 15.89
N PRO A 76 -24.97 -8.22 16.68
CA PRO A 76 -26.22 -7.65 16.17
C PRO A 76 -26.03 -6.23 15.62
N GLY A 77 -26.85 -5.86 14.62
CA GLY A 77 -26.84 -4.56 13.96
C GLY A 77 -26.78 -4.67 12.44
N ALA A 78 -26.76 -3.52 11.77
CA ALA A 78 -26.45 -3.45 10.35
C ALA A 78 -25.00 -3.88 10.13
N SER A 79 -24.77 -4.73 9.15
CA SER A 79 -23.43 -5.23 8.82
C SER A 79 -23.30 -5.45 7.33
N LYS A 80 -22.06 -5.40 6.85
CA LYS A 80 -21.73 -5.65 5.45
C LYS A 80 -20.94 -6.93 5.32
N LEU A 81 -21.30 -7.75 4.35
CA LEU A 81 -20.53 -8.93 3.98
C LEU A 81 -20.05 -8.86 2.54
N VAL A 82 -18.93 -9.53 2.28
CA VAL A 82 -18.35 -9.75 0.96
C VAL A 82 -18.35 -11.23 0.67
N VAL A 83 -18.86 -11.62 -0.49
CA VAL A 83 -18.85 -13.00 -0.96
C VAL A 83 -17.88 -13.13 -2.13
N ARG A 84 -16.98 -14.10 -2.05
CA ARG A 84 -15.97 -14.38 -3.09
C ARG A 84 -16.02 -15.85 -3.47
N ALA A 85 -15.97 -16.14 -4.77
CA ALA A 85 -15.84 -17.48 -5.29
C ALA A 85 -15.05 -17.45 -6.60
N VAL A 86 -14.39 -18.56 -6.96
CA VAL A 86 -13.62 -18.65 -8.20
C VAL A 86 -14.55 -18.52 -9.40
N GLY A 87 -14.21 -17.63 -10.35
CA GLY A 87 -15.02 -17.40 -11.54
C GLY A 87 -16.20 -16.45 -11.34
N PHE A 88 -16.31 -15.79 -10.18
CA PHE A 88 -17.35 -14.80 -9.89
C PHE A 88 -16.75 -13.47 -9.44
N PRO A 89 -17.27 -12.32 -9.89
CA PRO A 89 -16.95 -11.04 -9.29
C PRO A 89 -17.36 -11.01 -7.80
N PRO A 90 -16.61 -10.31 -6.93
CA PRO A 90 -16.96 -10.23 -5.51
C PRO A 90 -18.27 -9.46 -5.30
N LEU A 91 -19.21 -10.05 -4.57
CA LEU A 91 -20.51 -9.43 -4.27
C LEU A 91 -20.50 -8.82 -2.87
N ARG A 92 -20.93 -7.56 -2.74
CA ARG A 92 -21.18 -6.90 -1.46
C ARG A 92 -22.66 -6.97 -1.13
N VAL A 93 -22.99 -7.38 0.11
CA VAL A 93 -24.37 -7.48 0.58
C VAL A 93 -24.47 -6.82 1.94
N ASP A 94 -25.45 -5.92 2.07
CA ASP A 94 -25.84 -5.38 3.37
C ASP A 94 -26.84 -6.35 4.03
N VAL A 95 -26.62 -6.65 5.32
CA VAL A 95 -27.47 -7.53 6.13
C VAL A 95 -27.79 -6.86 7.45
N GLU A 96 -29.01 -7.07 7.94
CA GLU A 96 -29.41 -6.65 9.28
C GLU A 96 -29.44 -7.88 10.19
N LEU A 97 -28.59 -7.88 11.22
CA LEU A 97 -28.44 -8.98 12.15
C LEU A 97 -29.20 -8.70 13.44
N ILE A 98 -30.18 -9.54 13.74
CA ILE A 98 -31.03 -9.38 14.94
C ILE A 98 -30.47 -10.24 16.07
N ALA A 99 -30.34 -9.64 17.25
CA ALA A 99 -29.89 -10.30 18.46
C ALA A 99 -30.73 -11.56 18.76
N GLY A 100 -30.04 -12.68 19.02
CA GLY A 100 -30.67 -13.95 19.38
C GLY A 100 -31.43 -14.64 18.25
N LYS A 101 -31.36 -14.12 17.01
CA LYS A 101 -32.06 -14.67 15.85
C LYS A 101 -31.08 -15.19 14.79
N THR A 102 -31.57 -16.18 14.05
CA THR A 102 -30.96 -16.62 12.80
C THR A 102 -31.55 -15.81 11.65
N THR A 103 -30.70 -15.12 10.91
CA THR A 103 -31.05 -14.37 9.71
C THR A 103 -30.78 -15.27 8.50
N ASP A 104 -31.83 -15.52 7.71
CA ASP A 104 -31.74 -16.30 6.47
C ASP A 104 -31.47 -15.37 5.28
N ARG A 105 -30.34 -15.56 4.57
CA ARG A 105 -29.95 -14.74 3.42
C ARG A 105 -29.43 -15.60 2.26
N ALA A 106 -30.25 -15.74 1.22
CA ALA A 106 -29.82 -16.31 -0.05
C ALA A 106 -28.90 -15.34 -0.80
N ILE A 107 -27.83 -15.85 -1.40
CA ILE A 107 -26.82 -15.07 -2.10
C ILE A 107 -26.71 -15.59 -3.53
N GLN A 108 -26.89 -14.71 -4.51
CA GLN A 108 -26.76 -15.04 -5.92
C GLN A 108 -25.52 -14.35 -6.50
N LEU A 109 -24.53 -15.13 -6.90
CA LEU A 109 -23.36 -14.63 -7.62
C LEU A 109 -23.64 -14.67 -9.13
N ASP A 110 -23.25 -13.64 -9.86
CA ASP A 110 -23.48 -13.57 -11.30
C ASP A 110 -22.19 -13.91 -12.07
N SER A 111 -22.14 -15.11 -12.66
CA SER A 111 -21.03 -15.53 -13.51
C SER A 111 -21.03 -14.85 -14.89
N THR A 112 -22.12 -14.22 -15.31
CA THR A 112 -22.17 -13.54 -16.63
C THR A 112 -21.32 -12.27 -16.67
N ASP A 113 -21.10 -11.63 -15.52
CA ASP A 113 -20.18 -10.49 -15.38
C ASP A 113 -18.70 -10.93 -15.39
N ALA A 114 -18.39 -12.20 -15.08
CA ALA A 114 -17.03 -12.73 -15.27
C ALA A 114 -16.66 -12.84 -16.76
N GLY A 115 -17.64 -13.14 -17.63
CA GLY A 115 -17.48 -13.13 -19.08
C GLY A 115 -17.48 -11.73 -19.70
N ARG A 116 -18.28 -10.79 -19.16
CA ARG A 116 -18.33 -9.40 -19.65
C ARG A 116 -17.08 -8.58 -19.32
N LEU A 117 -16.37 -8.87 -18.23
CA LEU A 117 -15.06 -8.28 -17.95
C LEU A 117 -13.96 -8.74 -18.93
N ALA A 118 -14.14 -9.88 -19.59
CA ALA A 118 -13.24 -10.35 -20.65
C ALA A 118 -13.56 -9.75 -22.04
N SER A 119 -14.70 -9.06 -22.20
CA SER A 119 -15.17 -8.58 -23.52
C SER A 119 -15.72 -7.15 -23.52
N ALA A 120 -15.57 -6.40 -22.43
CA ALA A 120 -15.86 -4.98 -22.43
C ALA A 120 -14.77 -4.23 -23.20
N GLN A 121 -15.09 -3.94 -24.45
CA GLN A 121 -14.41 -3.03 -25.35
C GLN A 121 -13.80 -1.84 -24.59
N SER A 122 -12.48 -1.71 -24.70
CA SER A 122 -11.70 -0.63 -24.12
C SER A 122 -12.20 0.73 -24.63
N LEU A 123 -12.95 1.43 -23.78
CA LEU A 123 -12.96 2.88 -23.79
C LEU A 123 -11.71 3.31 -23.00
N PRO A 124 -10.91 4.29 -23.47
CA PRO A 124 -9.79 4.77 -22.70
C PRO A 124 -10.34 5.54 -21.50
N ALA A 125 -10.59 4.80 -20.41
CA ALA A 125 -10.68 5.39 -19.09
C ALA A 125 -9.29 5.97 -18.80
N VAL A 126 -9.25 7.28 -18.52
CA VAL A 126 -8.11 7.91 -17.85
C VAL A 126 -7.95 7.16 -16.52
N SER A 127 -7.07 6.18 -16.51
CA SER A 127 -6.79 5.37 -15.32
C SER A 127 -5.63 6.02 -14.58
N VAL A 128 -5.91 6.59 -13.41
CA VAL A 128 -4.90 6.58 -12.35
C VAL A 128 -4.91 5.16 -11.78
N SER A 129 -4.28 4.25 -12.51
CA SER A 129 -3.92 2.94 -11.98
C SER A 129 -2.78 3.18 -10.99
N ALA A 130 -3.06 3.12 -9.69
CA ALA A 130 -2.00 2.93 -8.70
C ALA A 130 -1.67 1.42 -8.72
N PRO A 131 -0.51 0.99 -9.23
CA PRO A 131 -0.17 -0.41 -9.25
C PRO A 131 0.10 -0.87 -7.82
N ALA A 132 -0.49 -2.00 -7.44
CA ALA A 132 -0.14 -2.73 -6.23
C ALA A 132 1.24 -3.39 -6.40
N THR A 133 2.29 -2.62 -6.17
CA THR A 133 3.45 -3.07 -5.39
C THR A 133 3.62 -2.03 -4.28
N PRO A 134 4.48 -2.24 -3.27
CA PRO A 134 5.15 -1.10 -2.66
C PRO A 134 6.04 -0.46 -3.74
N PHE A 135 5.47 0.08 -4.83
CA PHE A 135 6.09 1.10 -5.65
C PHE A 135 6.24 2.25 -4.67
N ASN A 136 7.40 2.22 -4.02
CA ASN A 136 8.07 3.27 -3.29
C ASN A 136 7.37 4.59 -3.63
N TYR A 137 6.66 5.21 -2.69
CA TYR A 137 6.04 6.55 -2.86
C TYR A 137 7.00 7.55 -3.55
N ARG A 138 8.30 7.27 -3.39
CA ARG A 138 9.48 7.80 -4.07
C ARG A 138 9.41 7.78 -5.61
N LEU A 139 9.13 6.65 -6.24
CA LEU A 139 8.96 6.57 -7.71
C LEU A 139 7.66 7.24 -8.18
N ALA A 140 6.68 7.45 -7.30
CA ALA A 140 5.49 8.23 -7.67
C ALA A 140 5.84 9.71 -7.93
N ASP A 141 6.82 10.27 -7.22
CA ASP A 141 7.34 11.61 -7.50
C ASP A 141 8.06 11.65 -8.85
N PHE A 142 8.91 10.65 -9.13
CA PHE A 142 9.56 10.48 -10.42
C PHE A 142 8.53 10.42 -11.56
N GLU A 143 7.54 9.50 -11.48
CA GLU A 143 6.53 9.32 -12.52
C GLU A 143 5.67 10.57 -12.71
N ARG A 144 5.30 11.26 -11.62
CA ARG A 144 4.59 12.53 -11.71
C ARG A 144 5.41 13.57 -12.47
N ARG A 145 6.69 13.76 -12.13
CA ARG A 145 7.54 14.75 -12.80
C ARG A 145 7.78 14.37 -14.27
N ARG A 146 7.99 13.08 -14.55
CA ARG A 146 8.11 12.53 -15.91
C ARG A 146 6.90 12.89 -16.77
N GLN A 147 5.68 12.74 -16.24
CA GLN A 147 4.45 13.10 -16.95
C GLN A 147 4.30 14.62 -17.18
N THR A 148 4.78 15.46 -16.26
CA THR A 148 4.74 16.93 -16.42
C THR A 148 5.79 17.49 -17.40
N GLY A 149 6.87 16.74 -17.66
CA GLY A 149 7.79 17.03 -18.76
C GLY A 149 8.77 18.20 -18.58
N ARG A 150 8.90 18.79 -17.38
CA ARG A 150 9.80 19.94 -17.14
C ARG A 150 11.31 19.64 -17.30
N GLY A 151 11.71 18.38 -17.43
CA GLY A 151 13.10 17.94 -17.57
C GLY A 151 13.25 16.82 -18.60
N GLN A 152 14.23 15.96 -18.39
CA GLN A 152 14.42 14.72 -19.15
C GLN A 152 14.47 13.54 -18.19
N TYR A 153 13.99 12.39 -18.63
CA TYR A 153 13.77 11.25 -17.76
C TYR A 153 14.22 9.97 -18.45
N LEU A 154 14.84 9.08 -17.68
CA LEU A 154 15.08 7.70 -18.08
C LEU A 154 14.49 6.78 -17.02
N THR A 155 13.61 5.89 -17.45
CA THR A 155 13.03 4.80 -16.66
C THR A 155 14.00 3.63 -16.53
N GLU A 156 13.77 2.72 -15.57
CA GLU A 156 14.54 1.48 -15.42
C GLU A 156 14.60 0.67 -16.73
N ASP A 157 13.47 0.60 -17.46
CA ASP A 157 13.39 -0.11 -18.74
C ASP A 157 14.24 0.55 -19.83
N GLU A 158 14.23 1.89 -19.91
CA GLU A 158 15.02 2.65 -20.88
C GLU A 158 16.52 2.55 -20.57
N ILE A 159 16.88 2.65 -19.29
CA ILE A 159 18.26 2.44 -18.83
C ILE A 159 18.73 1.04 -19.23
N THR A 160 17.94 0.00 -18.93
CA THR A 160 18.28 -1.38 -19.25
C THR A 160 18.44 -1.59 -20.76
N LYS A 161 17.51 -1.08 -21.56
CA LYS A 161 17.54 -1.18 -23.04
C LYS A 161 18.71 -0.41 -23.66
N SER A 162 19.15 0.68 -23.03
CA SER A 162 20.28 1.47 -23.53
C SER A 162 21.62 0.74 -23.45
N GLY A 163 21.74 -0.27 -22.58
CA GLY A 163 23.01 -0.96 -22.34
C GLY A 163 24.07 -0.09 -21.65
N ALA A 164 23.68 1.03 -21.04
CA ALA A 164 24.59 1.90 -20.31
C ALA A 164 25.28 1.16 -19.15
N TYR A 165 26.58 1.43 -18.95
CA TYR A 165 27.34 0.85 -17.83
C TYR A 165 27.39 1.78 -16.62
N ASN A 166 27.35 3.09 -16.86
CA ASN A 166 27.42 4.13 -15.84
C ASN A 166 26.45 5.27 -16.16
N ILE A 167 26.31 6.23 -15.24
CA ILE A 167 25.40 7.37 -15.40
C ILE A 167 25.74 8.20 -16.65
N ALA A 168 27.02 8.48 -16.91
CA ALA A 168 27.43 9.25 -18.08
C ALA A 168 27.00 8.60 -19.40
N ASP A 169 27.14 7.27 -19.52
CA ASP A 169 26.70 6.54 -20.70
C ASP A 169 25.19 6.67 -20.94
N ALA A 170 24.40 6.69 -19.87
CA ALA A 170 22.96 6.86 -19.95
C ALA A 170 22.56 8.30 -20.33
N VAL A 171 23.21 9.31 -19.75
CA VAL A 171 22.78 10.71 -19.90
C VAL A 171 23.45 11.46 -21.06
N LYS A 172 24.58 10.98 -21.59
CA LYS A 172 25.31 11.68 -22.67
C LYS A 172 24.52 11.82 -23.99
N THR A 173 23.47 11.03 -24.18
CA THR A 173 22.58 11.10 -25.35
C THR A 173 21.40 12.05 -25.15
N MET A 174 21.23 12.58 -23.93
CA MET A 174 20.16 13.50 -23.58
C MET A 174 20.43 14.92 -24.12
N ARG A 175 19.36 15.67 -24.43
CA ARG A 175 19.49 17.03 -24.97
C ARG A 175 20.29 17.91 -24.02
N GLY A 176 21.26 18.66 -24.55
CA GLY A 176 22.02 19.64 -23.77
C GLY A 176 22.93 19.05 -22.69
N VAL A 177 23.24 17.75 -22.75
CA VAL A 177 24.19 17.09 -21.87
C VAL A 177 25.46 16.79 -22.65
N ASN A 178 26.61 17.26 -22.14
CA ASN A 178 27.93 16.96 -22.69
C ASN A 178 28.69 16.09 -21.70
N TYR A 179 29.35 15.04 -22.20
CA TYR A 179 30.28 14.22 -21.42
C TYR A 179 31.69 14.44 -21.95
N GLU A 180 32.56 15.00 -21.11
CA GLU A 180 33.90 15.41 -21.48
C GLU A 180 34.93 14.74 -20.58
N CYS A 181 35.95 14.14 -21.19
CA CYS A 181 37.10 13.56 -20.49
C CYS A 181 38.36 14.30 -20.96
N GLY A 182 39.19 14.80 -20.04
CA GLY A 182 40.36 15.58 -20.43
C GLY A 182 41.50 15.63 -19.42
N GLY A 183 42.72 15.41 -19.93
CA GLY A 183 43.98 16.00 -19.45
C GLY A 183 44.28 15.99 -17.96
N GLY A 184 43.94 14.91 -17.24
CA GLY A 184 44.27 14.75 -15.81
C GLY A 184 43.21 15.20 -14.81
N ALA A 185 42.08 15.76 -15.27
CA ALA A 185 40.98 16.22 -14.40
C ALA A 185 39.79 15.24 -14.27
N GLY A 186 39.92 14.04 -14.85
CA GLY A 186 38.86 13.04 -14.89
C GLY A 186 37.81 13.31 -16.00
N CYS A 187 36.69 12.59 -15.92
CA CYS A 187 35.55 12.75 -16.81
C CYS A 187 34.39 13.41 -16.07
N TYR A 188 33.69 14.34 -16.72
CA TYR A 188 32.59 15.09 -16.13
C TYR A 188 31.41 15.25 -17.08
N VAL A 189 30.22 15.34 -16.50
CA VAL A 189 29.02 15.80 -17.20
C VAL A 189 28.95 17.32 -17.09
N ARG A 190 28.60 18.00 -18.18
CA ARG A 190 28.33 19.44 -18.19
C ARG A 190 27.07 19.71 -18.98
N MET A 191 26.23 20.61 -18.47
CA MET A 191 25.08 21.10 -19.24
C MET A 191 25.55 22.11 -20.28
N ALA A 192 25.07 22.00 -21.52
CA ALA A 192 25.55 22.78 -22.66
C ALA A 192 25.42 24.30 -22.46
N ARG A 193 24.46 24.75 -21.65
CA ARG A 193 24.22 26.17 -21.35
C ARG A 193 24.86 26.64 -20.03
N ALA A 194 25.49 25.74 -19.28
CA ALA A 194 26.11 26.10 -18.01
C ALA A 194 27.44 26.84 -18.23
N PRO A 195 27.81 27.80 -17.36
CA PRO A 195 29.11 28.47 -17.41
C PRO A 195 30.29 27.49 -17.37
N MET A 196 31.46 27.93 -17.85
CA MET A 196 32.69 27.14 -17.71
C MET A 196 32.96 26.81 -16.24
N ARG A 197 33.31 25.55 -15.95
CA ARG A 197 33.54 24.99 -14.60
C ARG A 197 32.30 24.91 -13.70
N CYS A 198 31.10 25.02 -14.26
CA CYS A 198 29.83 24.79 -13.56
C CYS A 198 29.40 23.33 -13.79
N LEU A 199 29.53 22.47 -12.78
CA LEU A 199 29.16 21.05 -12.86
C LEU A 199 27.77 20.84 -12.24
N PRO A 200 26.97 19.89 -12.76
CA PRO A 200 25.66 19.62 -12.21
C PRO A 200 25.76 19.00 -10.81
N GLU A 201 24.74 19.22 -10.00
CA GLU A 201 24.60 18.50 -8.72
C GLU A 201 23.96 17.13 -8.94
N PHE A 202 24.47 16.13 -8.23
CA PHE A 202 23.87 14.81 -8.17
C PHE A 202 23.02 14.68 -6.91
N ILE A 203 21.75 14.38 -7.09
CA ILE A 203 20.80 14.18 -6.00
C ILE A 203 20.41 12.71 -5.99
N VAL A 204 20.92 11.95 -5.03
CA VAL A 204 20.63 10.53 -4.90
C VAL A 204 19.55 10.36 -3.84
N ASP A 205 18.40 9.85 -4.25
CA ASP A 205 17.26 9.59 -3.36
C ASP A 205 16.84 10.80 -2.50
N GLY A 206 16.98 12.01 -3.04
CA GLY A 206 16.63 13.26 -2.39
C GLY A 206 17.73 13.88 -1.52
N GLN A 207 18.96 13.37 -1.55
CA GLN A 207 20.12 13.97 -0.89
C GLN A 207 21.19 14.36 -1.91
N VAL A 208 21.80 15.54 -1.74
CA VAL A 208 22.94 15.95 -2.57
C VAL A 208 24.13 15.04 -2.25
N MET A 209 24.61 14.31 -3.25
CA MET A 209 25.71 13.35 -3.17
C MET A 209 26.60 13.49 -4.42
N ASN A 210 27.46 14.51 -4.46
CA ASN A 210 28.32 14.76 -5.62
C ASN A 210 29.49 13.77 -5.78
N ASP A 211 29.73 12.92 -4.78
CA ASP A 211 30.61 11.75 -4.91
C ASP A 211 29.98 10.69 -5.84
N PHE A 212 28.65 10.68 -5.95
CA PHE A 212 27.93 9.96 -6.98
C PHE A 212 28.12 10.73 -8.29
N GLY A 213 29.09 10.30 -9.10
CA GLY A 213 29.50 11.03 -10.29
C GLY A 213 29.11 10.35 -11.61
N PRO A 214 29.60 10.88 -12.75
CA PRO A 214 29.38 10.30 -14.08
C PRO A 214 29.73 8.82 -14.20
N VAL A 215 30.79 8.39 -13.52
CA VAL A 215 31.35 7.04 -13.63
C VAL A 215 30.68 6.03 -12.71
N THR A 216 29.69 6.45 -11.92
CA THR A 216 28.97 5.55 -11.02
C THR A 216 28.25 4.44 -11.80
N PRO A 217 28.42 3.16 -11.42
CA PRO A 217 27.74 2.05 -12.08
C PRO A 217 26.21 2.18 -12.03
N ILE A 218 25.54 1.88 -13.14
CA ILE A 218 24.09 2.11 -13.26
C ILE A 218 23.23 0.94 -12.77
N ARG A 219 23.83 -0.17 -12.34
CA ARG A 219 23.14 -1.44 -12.01
C ARG A 219 22.05 -1.31 -10.94
N ASP A 220 22.25 -0.40 -9.98
CA ASP A 220 21.33 -0.19 -8.86
C ASP A 220 20.44 1.05 -9.04
N ILE A 221 20.42 1.65 -10.25
CA ILE A 221 19.64 2.82 -10.58
C ILE A 221 18.37 2.39 -11.32
N VAL A 222 17.22 2.84 -10.82
CA VAL A 222 15.88 2.54 -11.36
C VAL A 222 15.25 3.74 -12.06
N GLY A 223 15.87 4.91 -11.97
CA GLY A 223 15.43 6.10 -12.69
C GLY A 223 16.44 7.23 -12.63
N LEU A 224 16.47 8.03 -13.69
CA LEU A 224 17.27 9.26 -13.78
C LEU A 224 16.38 10.43 -14.21
N GLU A 225 16.53 11.57 -13.55
CA GLU A 225 16.00 12.86 -14.00
C GLU A 225 17.15 13.79 -14.32
N VAL A 226 17.12 14.45 -15.48
CA VAL A 226 18.15 15.39 -15.90
C VAL A 226 17.52 16.74 -16.21
N TYR A 227 17.97 17.74 -15.46
CA TYR A 227 17.57 19.13 -15.57
C TYR A 227 18.77 19.95 -16.03
N THR A 228 18.67 20.56 -17.20
CA THR A 228 19.80 21.22 -17.87
C THR A 228 19.91 22.71 -17.56
N GLY A 229 18.92 23.27 -16.85
CA GLY A 229 18.91 24.66 -16.44
C GLY A 229 17.88 24.96 -15.35
N PRO A 230 17.96 26.14 -14.72
CA PRO A 230 17.24 26.44 -13.48
C PRO A 230 15.71 26.52 -13.64
N THR A 231 15.20 26.74 -14.85
CA THR A 231 13.75 26.79 -15.13
C THR A 231 13.09 25.41 -15.12
N GLU A 232 13.90 24.37 -15.35
CA GLU A 232 13.50 22.97 -15.39
C GLU A 232 13.53 22.33 -13.99
N VAL A 233 14.42 22.80 -13.12
CA VAL A 233 14.68 22.23 -11.79
C VAL A 233 13.49 22.41 -10.85
N PRO A 234 12.96 21.33 -10.24
CA PRO A 234 11.94 21.40 -9.18
C PRO A 234 12.38 22.23 -7.98
N GLY A 235 11.43 22.87 -7.30
CA GLY A 235 11.71 23.73 -6.14
C GLY A 235 12.45 23.02 -5.00
N GLU A 236 12.16 21.73 -4.76
CA GLU A 236 12.87 20.94 -3.74
C GLU A 236 14.36 20.68 -4.07
N TYR A 237 14.77 20.85 -5.32
CA TYR A 237 16.15 20.71 -5.79
C TYR A 237 16.76 22.07 -6.17
N ALA A 238 16.04 23.16 -5.94
CA ALA A 238 16.57 24.49 -6.13
C ALA A 238 17.69 24.75 -5.12
N GLY A 239 18.73 25.45 -5.57
CA GLY A 239 19.92 25.70 -4.76
C GLY A 239 20.94 26.53 -5.51
N ARG A 240 22.08 26.78 -4.85
CA ARG A 240 23.16 27.62 -5.37
C ARG A 240 23.70 27.12 -6.72
N TYR A 241 23.70 25.81 -6.95
CA TYR A 241 24.27 25.19 -8.15
C TYR A 241 23.22 24.58 -9.08
N ALA A 242 21.93 24.75 -8.81
CA ALA A 242 20.85 24.31 -9.70
C ALA A 242 20.95 24.93 -11.12
N GLY A 243 21.60 26.10 -11.23
CA GLY A 243 21.93 26.73 -12.51
C GLY A 243 22.99 26.00 -13.35
N CYS A 244 23.81 25.14 -12.74
CA CYS A 244 24.76 24.28 -13.44
C CYS A 244 24.10 23.00 -14.00
N GLY A 245 22.84 22.75 -13.61
CA GLY A 245 22.11 21.52 -13.88
C GLY A 245 21.98 20.62 -12.66
N VAL A 246 21.02 19.69 -12.72
CA VAL A 246 20.77 18.71 -11.66
C VAL A 246 20.52 17.36 -12.30
N ILE A 247 21.18 16.33 -11.77
CA ILE A 247 20.95 14.93 -12.12
C ILE A 247 20.40 14.24 -10.87
N VAL A 248 19.12 13.89 -10.91
CA VAL A 248 18.45 13.15 -9.82
C VAL A 248 18.55 11.66 -10.12
N VAL A 249 19.00 10.90 -9.13
CA VAL A 249 19.25 9.47 -9.20
C VAL A 249 18.31 8.77 -8.23
N TRP A 250 17.49 7.87 -8.75
CA TRP A 250 16.62 7.01 -7.96
C TRP A 250 17.26 5.63 -7.86
N THR A 251 17.64 5.21 -6.65
CA THR A 251 18.27 3.91 -6.44
C THR A 251 17.24 2.85 -6.08
N ARG A 252 17.56 1.58 -6.37
CA ARG A 252 16.71 0.44 -5.99
C ARG A 252 16.52 0.34 -4.48
N SER A 253 17.54 0.71 -3.70
CA SER A 253 17.51 0.70 -2.22
C SER A 253 16.72 1.86 -1.63
N GLY A 254 16.69 3.01 -2.31
CA GLY A 254 16.13 4.26 -1.79
C GLY A 254 16.99 4.92 -0.69
N PRO A 255 16.54 6.05 -0.13
CA PRO A 255 17.30 6.84 0.83
C PRO A 255 17.58 6.06 2.10
N THR A 256 18.80 6.21 2.60
CA THR A 256 19.22 5.62 3.88
C THR A 256 18.32 6.14 5.01
N ARG A 257 17.62 5.23 5.69
CA ARG A 257 16.75 5.60 6.82
C ARG A 257 17.67 6.08 7.95
N LYS A 258 17.68 7.39 8.25
CA LYS A 258 18.37 7.88 9.45
C LYS A 258 17.75 7.19 10.66
N ARG A 259 18.52 6.32 11.32
CA ARG A 259 18.13 5.69 12.58
C ARG A 259 18.05 6.81 13.61
N LYS A 260 16.83 7.12 14.06
CA LYS A 260 16.63 8.01 15.21
C LYS A 260 17.08 7.31 16.49
#